data_AF-A0A3N5NSX2-F1
#
_entry.id   AF-A0A3N5NSX2-F1
#
_cell.length_a   1.000
_cell.length_b   1.000
_cell.length_c   1.000
_cell.angle_alpha   90.00
_cell.angle_beta   90.00
_cell.angle_gamma   90.00
#
_symmetry.space_group_name_H-M   'P 1'
#
loop_
_entity.id
_entity.type
_entity.pdbx_description
1 polymer ?
#
loop_
_entity_poly.entity_id
_entity_poly.type
_entity_poly.pdbx_seq_one_letter_code
_entity_poly.pdbx_strand_id
1 'polypeptide(L)' 'MSRTRSLIIAIDGPSGAGKGTVARELARRLDYRHLDTGAMYRAVSWKALQEGISLDDEHAVAAIAQRAALE' A
#
# COMPACT_ATOMS: atom_id res chain seq x y z
N MET A 1 -31.81 0.21 9.08
CA MET A 1 -31.12 -0.01 7.79
C MET A 1 -29.94 -0.93 8.04
N SER A 2 -30.00 -2.17 7.55
CA SER A 2 -28.89 -3.12 7.69
C SER A 2 -27.72 -2.62 6.85
N ARG A 3 -26.59 -2.28 7.48
CA ARG A 3 -25.34 -2.00 6.76
C ARG A 3 -24.85 -3.32 6.18
N THR A 4 -25.13 -3.58 4.91
CA THR A 4 -24.47 -4.66 4.17
C THR A 4 -22.97 -4.38 4.22
N ARG A 5 -22.20 -5.22 4.91
CA ARG A 5 -20.74 -5.08 4.95
C ARG A 5 -20.20 -5.33 3.55
N SER A 6 -19.49 -4.35 2.97
CA SER A 6 -18.73 -4.57 1.74
C SER A 6 -17.68 -5.66 1.97
N LEU A 7 -17.53 -6.57 1.01
CA LEU A 7 -16.50 -7.61 1.05
C LEU A 7 -15.10 -6.97 1.02
N ILE A 8 -14.14 -7.53 1.74
CA ILE A 8 -12.72 -7.13 1.68
C ILE A 8 -11.93 -8.35 1.22
N ILE A 9 -11.12 -8.18 0.18
CA ILE A 9 -10.31 -9.25 -0.39
C ILE A 9 -8.84 -8.91 -0.13
N ALA A 10 -8.15 -9.74 0.66
CA ALA A 10 -6.71 -9.67 0.87
C ALA A 10 -5.99 -10.65 -0.07
N ILE A 11 -4.88 -10.22 -0.68
CA ILE A 11 -4.10 -11.01 -1.63
C ILE A 11 -2.62 -10.97 -1.21
N ASP A 12 -2.17 -12.06 -0.59
CA ASP A 12 -0.82 -12.20 -0.05
C ASP A 12 0.02 -13.24 -0.80
N GLY A 13 1.34 -13.18 -0.61
CA GLY A 13 2.31 -14.07 -1.27
C GLY A 13 3.67 -13.39 -1.48
N PRO A 14 4.69 -14.12 -1.97
CA PRO A 14 6.05 -13.62 -2.06
C PRO A 14 6.22 -12.53 -3.14
N SER A 15 7.36 -11.82 -3.08
CA SER A 15 7.73 -10.88 -4.15
C SER A 15 7.81 -11.60 -5.50
N GLY A 16 7.44 -10.92 -6.59
CA GLY A 16 7.44 -11.51 -7.94
C GLY A 16 6.27 -12.44 -8.27
N ALA A 17 5.40 -12.80 -7.32
CA ALA A 17 4.27 -13.71 -7.57
C ALA A 17 3.09 -13.11 -8.39
N GLY A 18 3.22 -11.89 -8.90
CA GLY A 18 2.17 -11.25 -9.71
C GLY A 18 0.95 -10.71 -8.94
N LYS A 19 1.01 -10.63 -7.61
CA LYS A 19 -0.11 -10.21 -6.74
C LYS A 19 -0.77 -8.90 -7.14
N GLY A 20 0.02 -7.83 -7.33
CA GLY A 20 -0.52 -6.52 -7.71
C GLY A 20 -1.18 -6.53 -9.08
N THR A 21 -0.71 -7.35 -10.02
CA THR A 21 -1.33 -7.54 -11.33
C THR A 21 -2.68 -8.24 -11.20
N VAL A 22 -2.73 -9.35 -10.46
CA VAL A 22 -3.96 -10.12 -10.24
C VAL A 22 -4.97 -9.30 -9.43
N ALA A 23 -4.53 -8.63 -8.37
CA ALA A 23 -5.38 -7.79 -7.51
C ALA A 23 -6.03 -6.65 -8.28
N ARG A 24 -5.28 -5.98 -9.17
CA ARG A 24 -5.79 -4.90 -10.02
C ARG A 24 -6.84 -5.40 -11.02
N GLU A 25 -6.58 -6.51 -11.70
CA GLU A 25 -7.53 -7.09 -12.65
C GLU A 25 -8.78 -7.63 -11.95
N LEU A 26 -8.63 -8.23 -10.77
CA LEU A 26 -9.76 -8.68 -9.94
C LEU A 26 -10.64 -7.50 -9.52
N ALA A 27 -10.02 -6.43 -8.99
CA ALA A 27 -10.72 -5.23 -8.57
C ALA A 27 -11.50 -4.59 -9.74
N ARG A 28 -10.88 -4.51 -10.92
CA ARG A 28 -11.53 -4.02 -12.15
C ARG A 28 -12.75 -4.87 -12.55
N ARG A 29 -12.65 -6.20 -12.46
CA ARG A 29 -13.76 -7.11 -12.83
C ARG A 29 -14.92 -7.09 -11.83
N LEU A 30 -14.63 -6.84 -10.56
CA LEU A 30 -15.62 -6.84 -9.49
C LEU A 30 -16.20 -5.46 -9.17
N ASP A 31 -15.67 -4.39 -9.80
CA ASP A 31 -15.97 -2.99 -9.45
C ASP A 31 -15.56 -2.62 -8.01
N TYR A 32 -14.34 -3.03 -7.63
CA TYR A 32 -13.74 -2.72 -6.33
C TYR A 32 -12.59 -1.74 -6.49
N ARG A 33 -12.29 -1.01 -5.41
CA ARG A 33 -11.05 -0.26 -5.30
C ARG A 33 -9.88 -1.20 -5.05
N HIS A 34 -8.76 -0.95 -5.70
CA HIS A 34 -7.50 -1.66 -5.50
C HIS A 34 -6.58 -0.85 -4.60
N LEU A 35 -6.02 -1.47 -3.56
CA LEU A 35 -5.04 -0.88 -2.65
C LEU A 35 -3.73 -1.66 -2.74
N ASP A 36 -2.65 -1.02 -3.23
CA ASP A 36 -1.32 -1.62 -3.32
C ASP A 36 -0.46 -1.22 -2.11
N THR A 37 -0.49 -2.02 -1.06
CA THR A 37 0.30 -1.78 0.16
C THR A 37 1.81 -1.76 -0.13
N GLY A 38 2.27 -2.58 -1.08
CA GLY A 38 3.68 -2.60 -1.48
C GLY A 38 4.13 -1.29 -2.10
N ALA A 39 3.28 -0.65 -2.89
CA ALA A 39 3.55 0.70 -3.41
C ALA A 39 3.59 1.74 -2.29
N MET A 40 2.70 1.65 -1.31
CA MET A 40 2.69 2.56 -0.15
C MET A 40 4.01 2.49 0.65
N TYR A 41 4.47 1.28 1.01
CA TYR A 41 5.74 1.11 1.71
C TYR A 41 6.93 1.68 0.91
N ARG A 42 6.98 1.38 -0.40
CA ARG A 42 8.04 1.91 -1.27
C ARG A 42 8.00 3.43 -1.38
N ALA A 43 6.82 4.05 -1.39
CA ALA A 43 6.70 5.49 -1.46
C ALA A 43 7.21 6.18 -0.18
N VAL A 44 6.93 5.61 0.98
CA VAL A 44 7.50 6.07 2.26
C VAL A 44 9.02 5.94 2.25
N SER A 45 9.55 4.77 1.86
CA SER A 45 11.00 4.56 1.77
C SER A 45 11.65 5.53 0.78
N TRP A 46 11.04 5.75 -0.38
CA TRP A 46 11.53 6.71 -1.36
C TRP A 46 11.58 8.13 -0.78
N LYS A 47 10.51 8.56 -0.08
CA LYS A 47 10.48 9.88 0.56
C LYS A 47 11.53 10.03 1.66
N ALA A 48 11.78 8.99 2.46
CA ALA A 48 12.87 8.99 3.44
C ALA A 48 14.23 9.20 2.78
N LEU A 49 14.50 8.49 1.68
CA LEU A 49 15.73 8.63 0.91
C LEU A 49 15.87 10.04 0.31
N GLN A 50 14.78 10.64 -0.17
CA GLN A 50 14.80 12.01 -0.69
C GLN A 50 15.09 13.06 0.40
N GLU A 51 14.62 12.82 1.63
CA GLU A 51 14.82 13.71 2.77
C GLU A 51 16.14 13.42 3.54
N GLY A 52 16.95 12.47 3.06
CA GLY A 52 18.23 12.10 3.70
C GLY A 52 18.07 11.41 5.05
N ILE A 53 16.88 10.85 5.32
CA ILE A 53 16.58 10.12 6.56
C ILE A 53 17.05 8.68 6.42
N SER A 54 17.77 8.18 7.44
CA SER A 54 18.17 6.77 7.51
C SER A 54 16.94 5.87 7.57
N LEU A 55 16.91 4.81 6.76
CA LEU A 55 15.84 3.80 6.80
C LEU A 55 15.89 2.95 8.08
N ASP A 56 17.02 2.96 8.78
CA ASP A 56 17.19 2.28 10.08
C ASP A 56 16.68 3.13 11.26
N ASP A 57 16.35 4.41 11.04
CA ASP A 57 15.70 5.26 12.05
C ASP A 57 14.17 5.08 11.98
N GLU A 58 13.68 4.10 12.73
CA GLU A 58 12.26 3.75 12.78
C GLU A 58 11.37 4.95 13.13
N HIS A 59 11.79 5.79 14.08
CA HIS A 59 11.00 6.94 14.51
C HIS A 59 10.92 8.02 13.42
N ALA A 60 12.03 8.32 12.76
CA ALA A 60 12.05 9.28 11.66
C ALA A 60 11.25 8.79 10.44
N VAL A 61 11.36 7.50 10.11
CA VAL A 61 10.58 6.88 9.02
C VAL A 61 9.08 6.86 9.35
N ALA A 62 8.71 6.54 10.60
CA ALA A 62 7.31 6.60 11.03
C ALA A 62 6.74 8.01 10.93
N ALA A 63 7.52 9.03 11.29
CA ALA A 63 7.12 10.43 11.13
C ALA A 63 6.91 10.81 9.64
N ILE A 64 7.68 10.23 8.71
CA ILE A 64 7.44 10.40 7.26
C ILE A 64 6.11 9.76 6.88
N ALA A 65 5.88 8.51 7.28
CA ALA A 65 4.65 7.78 6.97
C ALA A 65 3.39 8.53 7.44
N GLN A 66 3.44 9.19 8.61
CA GLN A 66 2.32 9.97 9.15
C GLN A 66 1.99 11.24 8.33
N ARG A 67 3.00 11.90 7.76
CA ARG A 67 2.83 13.16 7.01
C ARG A 67 2.82 12.98 5.50
N ALA A 68 3.13 11.79 5.00
CA ALA A 68 3.19 11.52 3.57
C ALA A 68 1.77 11.53 2.97
N ALA A 69 1.50 12.51 2.09
CA ALA A 69 0.40 12.43 1.16
C ALA A 69 0.85 11.57 -0.04
N LEU A 70 0.21 10.43 -0.22
CA LEU A 70 0.41 9.55 -1.37
C LEU A 70 -0.80 9.76 -2.30
N GLU A 71 -0.55 10.36 -3.47
CA GLU A 71 -1.56 10.58 -4.53
C GLU A 71 -1.66 9.38 -5.46
#